data_AF-A0A971KAW9-F1
#
_entry.id   AF-A0A971KAW9-F1
#
_cell.length_a   1.000
_cell.length_b   1.000
_cell.length_c   1.000
_cell.angle_alpha   90.00
_cell.angle_beta   90.00
_cell.angle_gamma   90.00
#
_symmetry.space_group_name_H-M   'P 1'
#
loop_
_entity.id
_entity.type
_entity.pdbx_description
1 polymer ?
#
loop_
_entity_poly.entity_id
_entity_poly.type
_entity_poly.pdbx_seq_one_letter_code
_entity_poly.pdbx_strand_id
1 'polypeptide(L)'
;MQTVSDVLVLYNAPLAGDGESDVGILEEVAAVCSSLNRLGIRARILSITCLDELAAALPRYDERVVINLVEYLSSGIQDASLVPAVCRAFGRSCTGNGTLALMLGLDKQRAKALFAAAAVRRTALAAWHAIGCRDYARVDFRLEGTIPYVLEINPNPDISPDAGFTAALSADGLSYDAFIETIVSNARARLDLPEAINA
;
A
#
# COMPACT_ATOMS: atom_id res chain seq x y z
N MET A 1 -31.71 -7.07 10.28
CA MET A 1 -31.54 -7.71 8.96
C MET A 1 -30.78 -6.72 8.10
N GLN A 2 -29.46 -6.89 7.95
CA GLN A 2 -28.68 -6.01 7.06
C GLN A 2 -29.21 -6.23 5.64
N THR A 3 -29.58 -5.16 4.96
CA THR A 3 -29.94 -5.19 3.54
C THR A 3 -28.75 -5.71 2.76
N VAL A 4 -28.82 -6.98 2.33
CA VAL A 4 -27.86 -7.57 1.42
C VAL A 4 -27.87 -6.71 0.17
N SER A 5 -26.77 -5.98 -0.07
CA SER A 5 -26.68 -5.09 -1.22
C SER A 5 -26.37 -5.93 -2.46
N ASP A 6 -27.09 -5.70 -3.55
CA ASP A 6 -26.79 -6.32 -4.83
C ASP A 6 -25.38 -5.91 -5.30
N VAL A 7 -24.71 -6.84 -5.99
CA VAL A 7 -23.31 -6.67 -6.41
C VAL A 7 -23.16 -6.74 -7.92
N LEU A 8 -22.18 -6.02 -8.44
CA LEU A 8 -21.74 -6.13 -9.83
C LEU A 8 -20.48 -7.00 -9.89
N VAL A 9 -20.52 -8.11 -10.61
CA VAL A 9 -19.33 -8.91 -10.92
C VAL A 9 -18.71 -8.37 -12.20
N LEU A 10 -17.53 -7.78 -12.07
CA LEU A 10 -16.78 -7.15 -13.15
C LEU A 10 -15.58 -8.02 -13.51
N TYR A 11 -15.41 -8.36 -14.79
CA TYR A 11 -14.32 -9.21 -15.27
C TYR A 11 -13.85 -8.76 -16.65
N ASN A 12 -12.66 -9.18 -17.07
CA ASN A 12 -12.18 -8.92 -18.42
C ASN A 12 -12.86 -9.82 -19.44
N ALA A 13 -13.33 -9.24 -20.54
CA ALA A 13 -13.89 -10.01 -21.63
C ALA A 13 -12.79 -10.87 -22.30
N PRO A 14 -13.09 -12.14 -22.62
CA PRO A 14 -12.23 -13.00 -23.43
C PRO A 14 -11.70 -12.31 -24.70
N LEU A 15 -10.41 -12.41 -24.97
CA LEU A 15 -9.82 -11.90 -26.21
C LEU A 15 -9.84 -13.01 -27.27
N ALA A 16 -10.30 -12.70 -28.49
CA ALA A 16 -10.41 -13.69 -29.55
C ALA A 16 -9.05 -14.35 -29.86
N GLY A 17 -8.87 -15.62 -29.48
CA GLY A 17 -7.71 -16.44 -29.81
C GLY A 17 -7.04 -17.18 -28.65
N ASP A 18 -7.36 -16.85 -27.39
CA ASP A 18 -6.70 -17.40 -26.18
C ASP A 18 -7.62 -18.35 -25.38
N GLY A 19 -8.08 -19.41 -26.05
CA GLY A 19 -9.15 -20.28 -25.55
C GLY A 19 -8.90 -20.97 -24.19
N GLU A 20 -7.66 -21.09 -23.72
CA GLU A 20 -7.36 -21.71 -22.42
C GLU A 20 -7.42 -20.69 -21.26
N SER A 21 -6.99 -19.45 -21.50
CA SER A 21 -7.08 -18.32 -20.55
C SER A 21 -8.54 -17.89 -20.37
N ASP A 22 -9.28 -17.85 -21.47
CA ASP A 22 -10.69 -17.43 -21.51
C ASP A 22 -11.63 -18.38 -20.74
N VAL A 23 -11.33 -19.68 -20.78
CA VAL A 23 -12.08 -20.70 -20.02
C VAL A 23 -11.90 -20.49 -18.51
N GLY A 24 -10.67 -20.23 -18.06
CA GLY A 24 -10.38 -20.00 -16.63
C GLY A 24 -11.13 -18.80 -16.04
N ILE A 25 -11.23 -17.69 -16.80
CA ILE A 25 -11.96 -16.49 -16.36
C ILE A 25 -13.45 -16.78 -16.20
N LEU A 26 -14.07 -17.46 -17.17
CA LEU A 26 -15.50 -17.76 -17.12
C LEU A 26 -15.82 -18.78 -16.00
N GLU A 27 -14.92 -19.72 -15.74
CA GLU A 27 -15.01 -20.63 -14.60
C GLU A 27 -14.95 -19.87 -13.26
N GLU A 28 -14.05 -18.90 -13.12
CA GLU A 28 -13.96 -18.04 -11.94
C GLU A 28 -15.26 -17.23 -11.75
N VAL A 29 -15.75 -16.56 -12.79
CA VAL A 29 -17.01 -15.81 -12.75
C VAL A 29 -18.18 -16.72 -12.35
N ALA A 30 -18.25 -17.92 -12.92
CA ALA A 30 -19.29 -18.90 -12.59
C ALA A 30 -19.18 -19.38 -11.12
N ALA A 31 -17.98 -19.63 -10.62
CA ALA A 31 -17.74 -20.02 -9.23
C ALA A 31 -18.18 -18.92 -8.25
N VAL A 32 -17.82 -17.66 -8.54
CA VAL A 32 -18.24 -16.49 -7.76
C VAL A 32 -19.76 -16.35 -7.78
N CYS A 33 -20.40 -16.36 -8.95
CA CYS A 33 -21.87 -16.24 -9.06
C CYS A 33 -22.61 -17.38 -8.35
N SER A 34 -22.10 -18.61 -8.45
CA SER A 34 -22.65 -19.77 -7.73
C SER A 34 -22.60 -19.58 -6.21
N SER A 35 -21.52 -18.99 -5.69
CA SER A 35 -21.38 -18.66 -4.27
C SER A 35 -22.35 -17.55 -3.85
N LEU A 36 -22.45 -16.47 -4.63
CA LEU A 36 -23.37 -15.37 -4.37
C LEU A 36 -24.84 -15.84 -4.34
N ASN A 37 -25.22 -16.71 -5.27
CA ASN A 37 -26.56 -17.32 -5.30
C ASN A 37 -26.85 -18.14 -4.04
N ARG A 38 -25.92 -18.96 -3.56
CA ARG A 38 -26.08 -19.71 -2.29
C ARG A 38 -26.20 -18.81 -1.08
N LEU A 39 -25.56 -17.63 -1.11
CA LEU A 39 -25.63 -16.62 -0.06
C LEU A 39 -26.87 -15.72 -0.18
N GLY A 40 -27.70 -15.90 -1.21
CA GLY A 40 -28.87 -15.04 -1.47
C GLY A 40 -28.50 -13.62 -1.89
N ILE A 41 -27.28 -13.39 -2.40
CA ILE A 41 -26.81 -12.10 -2.90
C ILE A 41 -27.08 -12.06 -4.40
N ARG A 42 -27.87 -11.09 -4.87
CA ARG A 42 -28.10 -10.94 -6.32
C ARG A 42 -26.87 -10.31 -6.96
N ALA A 43 -26.49 -10.86 -8.10
CA ALA A 43 -25.35 -10.41 -8.87
C ALA A 43 -25.78 -10.05 -10.30
N ARG A 44 -25.36 -8.89 -10.78
CA ARG A 44 -25.28 -8.61 -12.22
C ARG A 44 -23.84 -8.79 -12.68
N ILE A 45 -23.66 -9.12 -13.96
CA ILE A 45 -22.35 -9.40 -14.55
C ILE A 45 -22.06 -8.33 -15.60
N LEU A 46 -20.81 -7.83 -15.63
CA LEU A 46 -20.30 -6.92 -16.64
C LEU A 46 -18.90 -7.37 -17.08
N SER A 47 -18.75 -7.61 -18.37
CA SER A 47 -17.44 -7.81 -19.01
C SER A 47 -16.92 -6.50 -19.57
N ILE A 48 -15.60 -6.29 -19.57
CA ILE A 48 -14.96 -5.13 -20.21
C ILE A 48 -13.70 -5.53 -20.97
N THR A 49 -13.39 -4.81 -22.03
CA THR A 49 -12.12 -4.93 -22.78
C THR A 49 -11.17 -3.77 -22.50
N CYS A 50 -11.70 -2.59 -22.14
CA CYS A 50 -10.93 -1.39 -21.84
C CYS A 50 -11.60 -0.52 -20.74
N LEU A 51 -10.87 0.49 -20.25
CA LEU A 51 -11.37 1.40 -19.20
C LEU A 51 -12.49 2.33 -19.69
N ASP A 52 -12.47 2.72 -20.97
CA ASP A 52 -13.52 3.57 -21.56
C ASP A 52 -14.87 2.85 -21.56
N GLU A 53 -14.86 1.55 -21.86
CA GLU A 53 -16.05 0.69 -21.81
C GLU A 53 -16.60 0.62 -20.38
N LEU A 54 -15.72 0.45 -19.39
CA LEU A 54 -16.10 0.48 -17.97
C LEU A 54 -16.76 1.81 -17.61
N ALA A 55 -16.12 2.93 -17.92
CA ALA A 55 -16.63 4.27 -17.62
C ALA A 55 -17.99 4.53 -18.29
N ALA A 56 -18.19 4.07 -19.52
CA ALA A 56 -19.46 4.19 -20.24
C ALA A 56 -20.55 3.27 -19.70
N ALA A 57 -20.19 2.11 -19.14
CA ALA A 57 -21.14 1.12 -18.64
C ALA A 57 -21.63 1.40 -17.22
N LEU A 58 -20.76 1.87 -16.32
CA LEU A 58 -21.06 2.05 -14.89
C LEU A 58 -22.32 2.87 -14.56
N PRO A 59 -22.72 3.92 -15.33
CA PRO A 59 -23.97 4.63 -15.11
C PRO A 59 -25.25 3.79 -15.30
N ARG A 60 -25.16 2.60 -15.93
CA ARG A 60 -26.31 1.70 -16.21
C ARG A 60 -26.54 0.64 -15.11
N TYR A 61 -25.76 0.70 -14.04
CA TYR A 61 -25.77 -0.25 -12.93
C TYR A 61 -26.03 0.51 -11.63
N ASP A 62 -26.86 -0.02 -10.75
CA ASP A 62 -27.18 0.62 -9.46
C ASP A 62 -26.35 0.04 -8.32
N GLU A 63 -25.73 -1.12 -8.53
CA GLU A 63 -24.91 -1.86 -7.57
C GLU A 63 -23.71 -1.04 -7.12
N ARG A 64 -23.62 -0.69 -5.84
CA ARG A 64 -22.51 0.10 -5.30
C ARG A 64 -21.28 -0.72 -4.95
N VAL A 65 -21.44 -2.04 -4.83
CA VAL A 65 -20.37 -2.99 -4.54
C VAL A 65 -20.01 -3.73 -5.81
N VAL A 66 -18.73 -3.71 -6.17
CA VAL A 66 -18.20 -4.36 -7.37
C VAL A 66 -17.25 -5.47 -6.94
N ILE A 67 -17.52 -6.69 -7.36
CA ILE A 67 -16.53 -7.78 -7.29
C ILE A 67 -15.63 -7.64 -8.51
N ASN A 68 -14.40 -7.18 -8.29
CA ASN A 68 -13.44 -6.94 -9.35
C ASN A 68 -12.59 -8.19 -9.60
N LEU A 69 -12.76 -8.81 -10.76
CA LEU A 69 -12.02 -9.97 -11.28
C LEU A 69 -11.22 -9.62 -12.54
N VAL A 70 -10.96 -8.33 -12.80
CA VAL A 70 -10.22 -7.90 -13.99
C VAL A 70 -8.72 -8.07 -13.76
N GLU A 71 -8.06 -8.93 -14.54
CA GLU A 71 -6.62 -9.17 -14.46
C GLU A 71 -5.82 -8.49 -15.58
N TYR A 72 -6.44 -8.31 -16.74
CA TYR A 72 -5.85 -7.65 -17.90
C TYR A 72 -6.91 -6.91 -18.72
N LEU A 73 -6.49 -5.96 -19.53
CA LEU A 73 -7.31 -5.27 -20.52
C LEU A 73 -6.60 -5.28 -21.88
N SER A 74 -7.27 -4.88 -22.95
CA SER A 74 -6.72 -4.89 -24.32
C SER A 74 -5.44 -4.06 -24.47
N SER A 75 -5.28 -3.03 -23.64
CA SER A 75 -4.10 -2.16 -23.58
C SER A 75 -2.97 -2.70 -22.69
N GLY A 76 -3.24 -3.73 -21.87
CA GLY A 76 -2.27 -4.38 -20.99
C GLY A 76 -2.74 -4.56 -19.54
N ILE A 77 -1.88 -5.19 -18.73
CA ILE A 77 -2.12 -5.49 -17.31
C ILE A 77 -2.09 -4.24 -16.41
N GLN A 78 -1.39 -3.18 -16.82
CA GLN A 78 -1.30 -1.93 -16.06
C GLN A 78 -2.66 -1.23 -15.97
N ASP A 79 -3.43 -1.26 -17.05
CA ASP A 79 -4.74 -0.61 -17.09
C ASP A 79 -5.77 -1.34 -16.22
N ALA A 80 -5.67 -2.66 -16.08
CA ALA A 80 -6.48 -3.41 -15.12
C ALA A 80 -6.30 -2.90 -13.68
N SER A 81 -5.10 -2.40 -13.33
CA SER A 81 -4.84 -1.81 -12.02
C SER A 81 -5.61 -0.49 -11.78
N LEU A 82 -6.10 0.17 -12.83
CA LEU A 82 -6.88 1.42 -12.73
C LEU A 82 -8.38 1.17 -12.54
N VAL A 83 -8.87 -0.06 -12.72
CA VAL A 83 -10.29 -0.40 -12.54
C VAL A 83 -10.87 0.08 -11.20
N PRO A 84 -10.20 -0.15 -10.03
CA PRO A 84 -10.72 0.34 -8.76
C PRO A 84 -10.86 1.88 -8.70
N ALA A 85 -9.94 2.62 -9.35
CA ALA A 85 -10.00 4.08 -9.40
C ALA A 85 -11.17 4.55 -10.26
N VAL A 86 -11.41 3.94 -11.41
CA VAL A 86 -12.57 4.23 -12.26
C VAL A 86 -13.86 3.92 -11.51
N CYS A 87 -14.00 2.73 -10.94
CA CYS A 87 -15.17 2.38 -10.14
C CYS A 87 -15.42 3.38 -9.00
N ARG A 88 -14.38 3.78 -8.27
CA ARG A 88 -14.49 4.80 -7.21
C ARG A 88 -14.95 6.15 -7.73
N ALA A 89 -14.49 6.59 -8.90
CA ALA A 89 -14.92 7.84 -9.52
C ALA A 89 -16.42 7.87 -9.83
N PHE A 90 -17.03 6.70 -10.06
CA PHE A 90 -18.48 6.53 -10.25
C PHE A 90 -19.22 6.11 -8.96
N GLY A 91 -18.63 6.34 -7.79
CA GLY A 91 -19.29 6.08 -6.49
C GLY A 91 -19.41 4.60 -6.12
N ARG A 92 -18.55 3.73 -6.69
CA ARG A 92 -18.52 2.30 -6.40
C ARG A 92 -17.37 1.91 -5.48
N SER A 93 -17.56 0.83 -4.74
CA SER A 93 -16.53 0.20 -3.92
C SER A 93 -16.19 -1.17 -4.49
N CYS A 94 -14.93 -1.37 -4.90
CA CYS A 94 -14.46 -2.67 -5.38
C CYS A 94 -14.00 -3.57 -4.23
N THR A 95 -14.19 -4.89 -4.40
CA THR A 95 -13.47 -5.90 -3.64
C THR A 95 -12.00 -5.96 -4.07
N GLY A 96 -11.16 -6.58 -3.24
CA GLY A 96 -9.74 -6.76 -3.53
C GLY A 96 -8.92 -5.51 -3.20
N ASN A 97 -7.81 -5.33 -3.93
CA ASN A 97 -6.85 -4.28 -3.68
C ASN A 97 -7.17 -3.00 -4.47
N GLY A 98 -6.77 -1.85 -3.92
CA GLY A 98 -6.84 -0.57 -4.64
C GLY A 98 -5.74 -0.40 -5.69
N THR A 99 -5.88 0.61 -6.54
CA THR A 99 -4.98 0.89 -7.67
C THR A 99 -3.50 0.93 -7.31
N LEU A 100 -3.13 1.60 -6.21
CA LEU A 100 -1.72 1.69 -5.80
C LEU A 100 -1.10 0.32 -5.51
N ALA A 101 -1.84 -0.55 -4.81
CA ALA A 101 -1.35 -1.89 -4.46
C ALA A 101 -1.25 -2.79 -5.69
N LEU A 102 -2.22 -2.72 -6.61
CA LEU A 102 -2.17 -3.44 -7.88
C LEU A 102 -0.97 -3.00 -8.73
N MET A 103 -0.77 -1.69 -8.91
CA MET A 103 0.37 -1.15 -9.66
C MET A 103 1.72 -1.56 -9.07
N LEU A 104 1.88 -1.48 -7.74
CA LEU A 104 3.09 -1.95 -7.08
C LEU A 104 3.27 -3.46 -7.22
N GLY A 105 2.17 -4.23 -7.25
CA GLY A 105 2.20 -5.67 -7.50
C GLY A 105 2.79 -6.02 -8.88
N LEU A 106 2.62 -5.16 -9.88
CA LEU A 106 3.19 -5.31 -11.22
C LEU A 106 4.66 -4.87 -11.28
N ASP A 107 5.03 -3.83 -10.54
CA ASP A 107 6.41 -3.36 -10.48
C ASP A 107 7.20 -4.02 -9.34
N LYS A 108 7.83 -5.16 -9.65
CA LYS A 108 8.62 -5.91 -8.68
C LYS A 108 9.80 -5.13 -8.11
N GLN A 109 10.37 -4.17 -8.84
CA GLN A 109 11.51 -3.38 -8.36
C GLN A 109 11.04 -2.32 -7.37
N ARG A 110 9.99 -1.56 -7.71
CA ARG A 110 9.38 -0.57 -6.80
C ARG A 110 8.81 -1.21 -5.55
N ALA A 111 8.14 -2.35 -5.67
CA ALA A 111 7.66 -3.10 -4.51
C ALA A 111 8.80 -3.52 -3.58
N LYS A 112 9.89 -4.07 -4.13
CA LYS A 112 11.08 -4.44 -3.34
C LYS A 112 11.72 -3.25 -2.65
N ALA A 113 11.81 -2.09 -3.31
CA ALA A 113 12.31 -0.86 -2.69
C ALA A 113 11.45 -0.43 -1.51
N LEU A 114 10.11 -0.49 -1.64
CA LEU A 114 9.18 -0.19 -0.55
C LEU A 114 9.34 -1.19 0.62
N PHE A 115 9.49 -2.48 0.33
CA PHE A 115 9.72 -3.51 1.35
C PHE A 115 11.05 -3.29 2.09
N ALA A 116 12.11 -2.94 1.37
CA ALA A 116 13.41 -2.62 1.95
C ALA A 116 13.32 -1.39 2.87
N ALA A 117 12.68 -0.30 2.42
CA ALA A 117 12.49 0.90 3.24
C ALA A 117 11.70 0.62 4.52
N ALA A 118 10.60 -0.15 4.41
CA ALA A 118 9.81 -0.56 5.56
C ALA A 118 10.61 -1.46 6.53
N ALA A 119 11.45 -2.35 6.00
CA ALA A 119 12.33 -3.19 6.81
C ALA A 119 13.40 -2.35 7.53
N VAL A 120 14.09 -1.44 6.83
CA VAL A 120 15.09 -0.53 7.41
C VAL A 120 14.49 0.24 8.58
N ARG A 121 13.30 0.84 8.40
CA ARG A 121 12.61 1.57 9.48
C ARG A 121 12.34 0.69 10.69
N ARG A 122 11.79 -0.51 10.50
CA ARG A 122 11.51 -1.44 11.61
C ARG A 122 12.79 -1.84 12.34
N THR A 123 13.85 -2.18 11.61
CA THR A 123 15.12 -2.60 12.20
C THR A 123 15.82 -1.44 12.92
N ALA A 124 15.75 -0.22 12.40
CA ALA A 124 16.28 0.98 13.05
C ALA A 124 15.60 1.24 14.40
N LEU A 125 14.26 1.18 14.44
CA LEU A 125 13.49 1.33 15.67
C LEU A 125 13.76 0.19 16.66
N ALA A 126 13.92 -1.04 16.17
CA ALA A 126 14.28 -2.17 17.03
C ALA A 126 15.67 -1.97 17.68
N ALA A 127 16.68 -1.57 16.90
CA ALA A 127 18.02 -1.28 17.41
C ALA A 127 18.02 -0.12 18.42
N TRP A 128 17.29 0.95 18.10
CA TRP A 128 17.07 2.10 18.98
C TRP A 128 16.54 1.67 20.36
N HIS A 129 15.44 0.90 20.38
CA HIS A 129 14.83 0.46 21.62
C HIS A 129 15.72 -0.53 22.39
N ALA A 130 16.42 -1.42 21.69
CA ALA A 130 17.26 -2.44 22.31
C ALA A 130 18.40 -1.87 23.16
N ILE A 131 18.93 -0.68 22.80
CA ILE A 131 20.02 -0.04 23.54
C ILE A 131 19.58 1.16 24.39
N GLY A 132 18.26 1.39 24.49
CA GLY A 132 17.73 2.49 25.30
C GLY A 132 18.05 3.88 24.74
N CYS A 133 18.15 4.03 23.41
CA CYS A 133 18.33 5.33 22.80
C CYS A 133 17.18 6.29 23.14
N ARG A 134 17.52 7.57 23.17
CA ARG A 134 16.59 8.69 23.38
C ARG A 134 17.01 9.87 22.52
N ASP A 135 16.08 10.78 22.26
CA ASP A 135 16.27 12.03 21.50
C ASP A 135 16.65 11.82 20.03
N TYR A 136 17.88 11.36 19.76
CA TYR A 136 18.38 11.08 18.41
C TYR A 136 19.50 10.02 18.42
N ALA A 137 19.72 9.39 17.27
CA ALA A 137 20.76 8.42 17.02
C ALA A 137 20.86 8.19 15.52
N ARG A 138 22.03 7.77 15.04
CA ARG A 138 22.20 7.27 13.67
C ARG A 138 22.35 5.76 13.70
N VAL A 139 21.62 5.06 12.83
CA VAL A 139 21.76 3.62 12.63
C VAL A 139 22.29 3.38 11.23
N ASP A 140 23.47 2.80 11.15
CA ASP A 140 24.17 2.55 9.88
C ASP A 140 23.87 1.12 9.42
N PHE A 141 23.46 0.95 8.16
CA PHE A 141 23.00 -0.32 7.59
C PHE A 141 23.82 -0.79 6.41
N ARG A 142 23.89 -2.11 6.24
CA ARG A 142 24.17 -2.76 4.95
C ARG A 142 22.92 -3.48 4.47
N LEU A 143 22.55 -3.28 3.22
CA LEU A 143 21.44 -3.98 2.59
C LEU A 143 21.95 -5.19 1.79
N GLU A 144 21.32 -6.34 1.99
CA GLU A 144 21.42 -7.50 1.09
C GLU A 144 20.05 -7.73 0.45
N GLY A 145 19.89 -7.30 -0.79
CA GLY A 145 18.58 -7.24 -1.43
C GLY A 145 17.62 -6.34 -0.65
N THR A 146 16.63 -6.94 0.02
CA THR A 146 15.63 -6.20 0.83
C THR A 146 15.84 -6.36 2.34
N ILE A 147 16.90 -7.07 2.75
CA ILE A 147 17.19 -7.39 4.15
C ILE A 147 18.22 -6.38 4.69
N PRO A 148 17.87 -5.60 5.71
CA PRO A 148 18.81 -4.69 6.36
C PRO A 148 19.59 -5.38 7.48
N TYR A 149 20.91 -5.23 7.47
CA TYR A 149 21.81 -5.61 8.56
C TYR A 149 22.35 -4.35 9.22
N VAL A 150 22.16 -4.24 10.54
CA VAL A 150 22.75 -3.15 11.34
C VAL A 150 24.25 -3.37 11.40
N LEU A 151 25.02 -2.35 11.04
CA LEU A 151 26.47 -2.32 11.19
C LEU A 151 26.85 -1.67 12.52
N GLU A 152 26.23 -0.53 12.81
CA GLU A 152 26.51 0.30 13.97
C GLU A 152 25.26 1.09 14.35
N ILE A 153 25.14 1.40 15.64
CA ILE A 153 24.28 2.47 16.13
C ILE A 153 25.17 3.48 16.86
N ASN A 154 25.10 4.74 16.42
CA ASN A 154 25.76 5.85 17.07
C ASN A 154 24.69 6.70 17.78
N PRO A 155 24.59 6.64 19.13
CA PRO A 155 23.61 7.43 19.89
C PRO A 155 23.92 8.92 19.96
N ASN A 156 25.12 9.37 19.56
CA ASN A 156 25.49 10.78 19.54
C ASN A 156 26.29 11.10 18.26
N PRO A 157 25.64 11.01 17.08
CA PRO A 157 26.29 11.31 15.81
C PRO A 157 26.61 12.80 15.69
N ASP A 158 27.47 13.14 14.72
CA ASP A 158 27.68 14.52 14.33
C ASP A 158 26.36 15.12 13.79
N ILE A 159 25.93 16.22 14.40
CA ILE A 159 24.71 16.97 14.07
C ILE A 159 25.03 18.33 13.43
N SER A 160 26.25 18.53 12.90
CA SER A 160 26.59 19.72 12.11
C SER A 160 25.70 19.80 10.87
N PRO A 161 25.30 20.98 10.38
CA PRO A 161 24.35 21.11 9.26
C PRO A 161 24.74 20.35 7.98
N ASP A 162 26.04 20.13 7.75
CA ASP A 162 26.64 19.40 6.64
C ASP A 162 26.90 17.91 6.91
N ALA A 163 26.57 17.41 8.10
CA ALA A 163 26.80 16.02 8.49
C ALA A 163 25.80 15.05 7.84
N GLY A 164 26.18 13.76 7.80
CA GLY A 164 25.32 12.70 7.26
C GLY A 164 23.99 12.54 8.02
N PHE A 165 23.94 12.88 9.31
CA PHE A 165 22.70 12.83 10.09
C PHE A 165 21.72 13.93 9.68
N THR A 166 22.18 15.17 9.52
CA THR A 166 21.31 16.31 9.13
C THR A 166 20.82 16.21 7.69
N ALA A 167 21.59 15.55 6.80
CA ALA A 167 21.12 15.17 5.48
C ALA A 167 19.89 14.24 5.55
N ALA A 168 19.86 13.30 6.50
CA ALA A 168 18.71 12.41 6.70
C ALA A 168 17.46 13.14 7.23
N LEU A 169 17.64 14.13 8.12
CA LEU A 169 16.55 15.00 8.58
C LEU A 169 15.91 15.75 7.41
N SER A 170 16.76 16.33 6.55
CA SER A 170 16.32 17.12 5.41
C SER A 170 15.59 16.26 4.37
N ALA A 171 16.01 15.01 4.18
CA ALA A 171 15.32 14.04 3.32
C ALA A 171 13.91 13.67 3.82
N ASP A 172 13.65 13.78 5.13
CA ASP A 172 12.32 13.60 5.74
C ASP A 172 11.53 14.92 5.85
N GLY A 173 12.08 16.02 5.33
CA GLY A 173 11.45 17.35 5.38
C GLY A 173 11.52 18.04 6.74
N LEU A 174 12.33 17.55 7.68
CA LEU A 174 12.54 18.19 8.97
C LEU A 174 13.68 19.23 8.88
N SER A 175 13.38 20.48 9.22
CA SER A 175 14.41 21.53 9.26
C SER A 175 15.37 21.34 10.43
N TYR A 176 16.59 21.86 10.28
CA TYR A 176 17.60 21.81 11.35
C TYR A 176 17.08 22.45 12.64
N ASP A 177 16.49 23.64 12.54
CA ASP A 177 15.97 24.37 13.70
C ASP A 177 14.84 23.59 14.39
N ALA A 178 13.94 22.96 13.63
CA ALA A 178 12.88 22.11 14.20
C ALA A 178 13.44 20.89 14.93
N PHE A 179 14.52 20.30 14.41
CA PHE A 179 15.24 19.23 15.09
C PHE A 179 15.87 19.70 16.41
N ILE A 180 16.57 20.84 16.39
CA ILE A 180 17.19 21.42 17.60
C ILE A 180 16.13 21.76 18.65
N GLU A 181 15.02 22.37 18.23
CA GLU A 181 13.87 22.64 19.13
C GLU A 181 13.33 21.35 19.75
N THR A 182 13.18 20.29 18.95
CA THR A 182 12.68 18.99 19.41
C THR A 182 13.58 18.38 20.48
N ILE A 183 14.90 18.31 20.26
CA ILE A 183 15.81 17.68 21.24
C ILE A 183 15.95 18.52 22.53
N VAL A 184 15.87 19.86 22.43
CA VAL A 184 15.85 20.75 23.59
C VAL A 184 14.56 20.57 24.39
N SER A 185 13.42 20.50 23.71
CA SER A 185 12.11 20.27 24.33
C SER A 185 12.07 18.92 25.06
N ASN A 186 12.51 17.85 24.39
CA ASN A 186 12.60 16.53 25.00
C ASN A 186 13.50 16.51 26.25
N ALA A 187 14.62 17.23 26.21
CA ALA A 187 15.52 17.34 27.36
C ALA A 187 14.91 18.11 28.53
N ARG A 188 14.21 19.22 28.26
CA ARG A 188 13.49 19.98 29.28
C ARG A 188 12.39 19.16 29.93
N ALA A 189 11.60 18.43 29.14
CA ALA A 189 10.51 17.59 29.65
C ALA A 189 11.00 16.54 30.68
N ARG A 190 12.24 16.07 30.57
CA ARG A 190 12.82 15.13 31.55
C ARG A 190 13.22 15.78 32.88
N LEU A 191 13.50 17.08 32.90
CA LEU A 191 13.73 17.80 34.16
C LEU A 191 12.45 17.83 35.02
N ASP A 192 11.28 17.77 34.37
CA ASP A 192 9.98 17.75 35.02
C ASP A 192 9.52 16.33 35.43
N LEU A 193 10.33 15.29 35.13
CA LEU A 193 10.05 13.91 35.55
C LEU A 193 10.64 13.61 36.94
N PRO A 194 9.93 12.83 37.80
CA PRO A 194 10.48 12.34 39.06
C PRO A 194 11.76 11.52 38.82
N GLU A 195 12.78 11.68 39.69
CA GLU A 195 14.12 11.06 39.57
C GLU A 195 14.11 9.55 39.27
N ALA A 196 13.07 8.82 39.68
CA ALA A 196 12.92 7.38 39.45
C ALA A 196 12.75 6.96 37.96
N ILE A 197 12.55 7.92 37.04
CA ILE A 197 12.34 7.67 35.59
C ILE A 197 13.53 8.19 34.74
N ASN A 198 14.50 8.88 35.35
CA ASN A 198 15.58 9.57 34.61
C ASN A 198 16.86 8.75 34.39
N ALA A 199 16.87 7.46 34.74
CA ALA A 199 17.99 6.54 34.53
C ALA A 199 17.85 5.73 33.24
#